data_AF-A0A1R2C108-F1
#
_entry.id   AF-A0A1R2C108-F1
#
_cell.length_a   1.000
_cell.length_b   1.000
_cell.length_c   1.000
_cell.angle_alpha   90.00
_cell.angle_beta   90.00
_cell.angle_gamma   90.00
#
_symmetry.space_group_name_H-M   'P 1'
#
loop_
_entity.id
_entity.type
_entity.pdbx_description
1 polymer ?
#
loop_
_entity_poly.entity_id
_entity_poly.type
_entity_poly.pdbx_seq_one_letter_code
_entity_poly.pdbx_strand_id
1 'polypeptide(L)'
;MITSGVIIFNWKGTNFDNDSVLGLIILFCSLALDSFTSYYAEYIRRSTSMTSLQCMNSCCSWGAIVLLPIIFFINVFSDDNIITYLIEYPDILLDIFYFGITSAIGQTFIFWALRIFGPLSLSIITTIRKYLTVLVSIIWFSHSLSNLQWACMVIVFSGTFMDIMVSYKNVKIKEKESF
;
A
#
# COMPACT_ATOMS: atom_id res chain seq x y z
N MET A 1 -18.87 -10.31 -2.56
CA MET A 1 -18.87 -9.84 -3.97
C MET A 1 -17.47 -9.55 -4.50
N ILE A 2 -16.67 -8.75 -3.79
CA ILE A 2 -15.31 -8.40 -4.22
C ILE A 2 -14.40 -9.64 -4.24
N THR A 3 -14.41 -10.43 -3.16
CA THR A 3 -13.60 -11.67 -3.04
C THR A 3 -13.92 -12.70 -4.12
N SER A 4 -15.21 -12.95 -4.38
CA SER A 4 -15.65 -13.86 -5.44
C SER A 4 -15.25 -13.39 -6.84
N GLY A 5 -15.31 -12.07 -7.11
CA GLY A 5 -14.89 -11.51 -8.40
C GLY A 5 -13.38 -11.58 -8.62
N VAL A 6 -12.58 -11.36 -7.57
CA VAL A 6 -11.12 -11.49 -7.61
C VAL A 6 -10.70 -12.94 -7.83
N ILE A 7 -11.35 -13.90 -7.16
CA ILE A 7 -11.06 -15.34 -7.33
C ILE A 7 -11.30 -15.78 -8.78
N ILE A 8 -12.41 -15.38 -9.39
CA ILE A 8 -12.73 -15.71 -10.79
C ILE A 8 -11.76 -15.04 -11.77
N PHE A 9 -11.36 -13.80 -11.50
CA PHE A 9 -10.36 -13.08 -12.30
C PHE A 9 -8.98 -13.76 -12.25
N ASN A 10 -8.55 -14.20 -11.06
CA ASN A 10 -7.25 -14.85 -10.84
C ASN A 10 -7.23 -16.28 -11.41
N TRP A 11 -8.30 -17.05 -11.21
CA TRP A 11 -8.43 -18.44 -11.70
C TRP A 11 -8.25 -18.57 -13.22
N LYS A 12 -8.69 -17.57 -13.98
CA LYS A 12 -8.61 -17.60 -15.44
C LYS A 12 -7.33 -16.96 -16.01
N GLY A 13 -6.50 -16.36 -15.17
CA GLY A 13 -5.32 -15.60 -15.56
C GLY A 13 -3.98 -16.30 -15.31
N THR A 14 -3.90 -17.30 -14.43
CA THR A 14 -2.63 -17.90 -14.00
C THR A 14 -2.73 -19.41 -13.77
N ASN A 15 -1.78 -20.19 -14.29
CA ASN A 15 -1.53 -21.56 -13.81
C ASN A 15 -1.03 -21.46 -12.36
N PHE A 16 -1.72 -22.10 -11.42
CA PHE A 16 -1.36 -22.03 -10.00
C PHE A 16 -0.12 -22.91 -9.74
N ASP A 17 1.07 -22.35 -9.94
CA ASP A 17 2.30 -22.93 -9.39
C ASP A 17 2.30 -22.83 -7.85
N ASN A 18 2.97 -23.77 -7.19
CA ASN A 18 2.95 -23.97 -5.73
C ASN A 18 3.36 -22.71 -4.91
N ASP A 19 4.10 -21.76 -5.51
CA ASP A 19 4.52 -20.52 -4.87
C ASP A 19 3.38 -19.50 -4.68
N SER A 20 2.25 -19.69 -5.37
CA SER A 20 1.10 -18.78 -5.32
C SER A 20 0.41 -18.76 -3.95
N VAL A 21 0.34 -19.92 -3.26
CA VAL A 21 -0.32 -20.03 -1.95
C VAL A 21 0.46 -19.31 -0.86
N LEU A 22 1.79 -19.47 -0.87
CA LEU A 22 2.67 -18.77 0.08
C LEU A 22 2.62 -17.25 -0.16
N GLY A 23 2.62 -16.82 -1.42
CA GLY A 23 2.42 -15.41 -1.78
C GLY A 23 1.08 -14.85 -1.26
N LEU A 24 0.00 -15.60 -1.41
CA LEU A 24 -1.33 -15.24 -0.89
C LEU A 24 -1.35 -15.11 0.64
N ILE A 25 -0.72 -16.04 1.36
CA ILE A 25 -0.64 -16.00 2.83
C ILE A 25 0.17 -14.80 3.30
N ILE A 26 1.34 -14.55 2.69
CA ILE A 26 2.19 -13.40 3.04
C ILE A 26 1.47 -12.08 2.73
N LEU A 27 0.75 -12.00 1.61
CA LEU A 27 -0.02 -10.82 1.23
C LEU A 27 -1.17 -10.55 2.21
N PHE A 28 -1.89 -11.59 2.64
CA PHE A 28 -2.93 -11.46 3.66
C PHE A 28 -2.34 -10.98 5.00
N CYS A 29 -1.23 -11.58 5.43
CA CYS A 29 -0.54 -11.19 6.66
C CYS A 29 -0.08 -9.72 6.60
N SER A 30 0.51 -9.30 5.48
CA SER A 30 0.95 -7.91 5.25
C SER A 30 -0.20 -6.91 5.36
N LEU A 31 -1.34 -7.18 4.72
CA LEU A 31 -2.52 -6.31 4.79
C LEU A 31 -3.11 -6.23 6.21
N ALA A 32 -3.08 -7.33 6.96
CA ALA A 32 -3.51 -7.34 8.35
C ALA A 32 -2.58 -6.46 9.21
N LEU A 33 -1.27 -6.61 9.07
CA LEU A 33 -0.26 -5.83 9.80
C LEU A 33 -0.32 -4.32 9.45
N ASP A 34 -0.54 -3.96 8.19
CA ASP A 34 -0.75 -2.57 7.77
C ASP A 34 -1.97 -1.93 8.48
N SER A 35 -3.05 -2.71 8.63
CA SER A 35 -4.26 -2.28 9.31
C SER A 35 -4.03 -2.09 10.82
N PHE A 36 -3.32 -3.01 11.46
CA PHE A 36 -2.94 -2.90 12.88
C PHE A 36 -2.02 -1.71 13.15
N THR A 37 -1.03 -1.47 12.28
CA THR A 37 -0.09 -0.36 12.42
C THR A 37 -0.80 0.99 12.34
N SER A 38 -1.71 1.13 11.38
CA SER A 38 -2.51 2.35 11.20
C SER A 38 -3.42 2.63 12.41
N TYR A 39 -3.96 1.57 13.02
CA TYR A 39 -4.73 1.67 14.27
C TYR A 39 -3.85 2.07 15.46
N TYR A 40 -2.69 1.45 15.63
CA TYR A 40 -1.77 1.75 16.72
C TYR A 40 -1.21 3.18 16.63
N ALA A 41 -0.90 3.66 15.42
CA ALA A 41 -0.48 5.03 15.19
C ALA A 41 -1.52 6.05 15.68
N GLU A 42 -2.80 5.78 15.41
CA GLU A 42 -3.90 6.61 15.91
C GLU A 42 -4.08 6.50 17.44
N TYR A 43 -3.96 5.30 18.01
CA TYR A 43 -4.03 5.09 19.45
C TYR A 43 -2.93 5.86 20.21
N ILE A 44 -1.67 5.75 19.77
CA ILE A 44 -0.55 6.46 20.37
C ILE A 44 -0.75 7.97 20.25
N ARG A 45 -1.22 8.46 19.11
CA ARG A 45 -1.51 9.89 18.89
C ARG A 45 -2.64 10.44 19.77
N ARG A 46 -3.63 9.63 20.14
CA ARG A 46 -4.68 10.05 21.08
C ARG A 46 -4.16 10.09 22.52
N SER A 47 -3.29 9.16 22.88
CA SER A 47 -2.74 9.03 24.22
C SER A 47 -1.54 9.96 24.48
N THR A 48 -0.88 10.44 23.43
CA THR A 48 0.28 11.34 23.51
C THR A 48 0.12 12.50 22.54
N SER A 49 0.46 13.73 22.95
CA SER A 49 0.40 14.93 22.11
C SER A 49 1.50 14.97 21.02
N MET A 50 1.82 13.83 20.41
CA MET A 50 2.83 13.72 19.37
C MET A 50 2.33 14.33 18.06
N THR A 51 3.23 15.03 17.37
CA THR A 51 2.95 15.59 16.03
C THR A 51 3.02 14.49 14.96
N SER A 52 2.30 14.66 13.85
CA SER A 52 2.32 13.71 12.71
C SER A 52 3.74 13.40 12.21
N LEU A 53 4.61 14.42 12.21
CA LEU A 53 5.99 14.29 11.76
C LEU A 53 6.84 13.43 12.71
N GLN A 54 6.61 13.56 14.02
CA GLN A 54 7.29 12.73 15.02
C GLN A 54 6.84 11.27 14.90
N CYS A 55 5.54 11.02 14.74
CA CYS A 55 5.01 9.67 14.54
C CYS A 55 5.58 9.03 13.27
N MET A 56 5.65 9.78 12.17
CA MET A 56 6.27 9.33 10.92
C MET A 56 7.76 9.01 11.12
N ASN A 57 8.52 9.93 11.74
CA ASN A 57 9.95 9.73 11.94
C ASN A 57 10.24 8.53 12.84
N SER A 58 9.44 8.31 13.89
CA SER A 58 9.55 7.12 14.74
C SER A 58 9.23 5.83 13.98
N CYS A 59 8.21 5.83 13.11
CA CYS A 59 7.85 4.67 12.29
C CYS A 59 8.95 4.33 11.27
N CYS A 60 9.46 5.35 10.56
CA CYS A 60 10.56 5.17 9.61
C CYS A 60 11.86 4.74 10.32
N SER A 61 12.14 5.31 11.49
CA SER A 61 13.32 4.94 12.29
C SER A 61 13.23 3.50 12.78
N TRP A 62 12.06 3.06 13.25
CA TRP A 62 11.84 1.67 13.64
C TRP A 62 11.98 0.72 12.45
N GLY A 63 11.44 1.10 11.28
CA GLY A 63 11.63 0.38 10.03
C GLY A 63 13.10 0.24 9.65
N ALA A 64 13.88 1.31 9.76
CA ALA A 64 15.32 1.26 9.49
C ALA A 64 16.07 0.35 10.46
N ILE A 65 15.75 0.38 11.76
CA ILE A 65 16.35 -0.49 12.78
C ILE A 65 16.09 -1.97 12.48
N VAL A 66 14.91 -2.32 11.98
CA VAL A 66 14.57 -3.71 11.63
C VAL A 66 15.20 -4.12 10.29
N LEU A 67 15.22 -3.23 9.30
CA LEU A 67 15.70 -3.53 7.95
C LEU A 67 17.23 -3.60 7.85
N LEU A 68 17.96 -2.74 8.56
CA LEU A 68 19.44 -2.70 8.48
C LEU A 68 20.12 -4.03 8.85
N PRO A 69 19.75 -4.72 9.96
CA PRO A 69 20.28 -6.05 10.27
C PRO A 69 19.93 -7.12 9.24
N ILE A 70 18.74 -7.02 8.63
CA ILE A 70 18.29 -7.97 7.59
C ILE A 70 19.15 -7.80 6.34
N ILE A 71 19.39 -6.57 5.89
CA ILE A 71 20.27 -6.26 4.75
C ILE A 71 21.69 -6.77 5.01
N PHE A 72 22.18 -6.60 6.25
CA PHE A 72 23.49 -7.10 6.65
C PHE A 72 23.55 -8.64 6.62
N PHE A 73 22.53 -9.33 7.14
CA PHE A 73 22.48 -10.80 7.15
C PHE A 73 22.38 -11.41 5.76
N ILE A 74 21.66 -10.75 4.85
CA ILE A 74 21.54 -11.15 3.43
C ILE A 74 22.86 -10.89 2.66
N ASN A 75 23.83 -10.19 3.25
CA ASN A 75 25.12 -9.88 2.62
C ASN A 75 24.98 -9.11 1.30
N VAL A 76 23.98 -8.23 1.19
CA VAL A 76 23.73 -7.43 -0.02
C VAL A 76 24.98 -6.67 -0.49
N PHE A 77 25.83 -6.24 0.43
CA PHE A 77 27.06 -5.50 0.10
C PHE A 77 28.28 -6.37 -0.18
N SER A 78 28.19 -7.69 0.04
CA SER A 78 29.27 -8.64 -0.23
C SER A 78 29.24 -9.13 -1.68
N ASP A 79 28.12 -8.94 -2.39
CA ASP A 79 28.03 -9.14 -3.84
C ASP A 79 28.68 -7.94 -4.56
N ASP A 80 29.91 -8.13 -5.06
CA ASP A 80 30.65 -7.16 -5.88
C ASP A 80 29.83 -6.64 -7.07
N ASN A 81 28.83 -7.41 -7.50
CA ASN A 81 27.92 -7.11 -8.59
C ASN A 81 27.10 -5.82 -8.36
N ILE A 82 26.63 -5.56 -7.13
CA ILE A 82 25.76 -4.40 -6.86
C ILE A 82 26.57 -3.11 -6.88
N ILE A 83 27.74 -3.12 -6.23
CA ILE A 83 28.63 -1.95 -6.19
C ILE A 83 29.18 -1.65 -7.59
N THR A 84 29.57 -2.69 -8.35
CA THR A 84 30.04 -2.53 -9.73
C THR A 84 28.93 -1.97 -10.63
N TYR A 85 27.70 -2.44 -10.49
CA TYR A 85 26.54 -1.95 -11.24
C TYR A 85 26.20 -0.47 -10.94
N LEU A 86 26.32 -0.06 -9.67
CA LEU A 86 26.13 1.33 -9.24
C LEU A 86 27.22 2.27 -9.80
N ILE A 87 28.45 1.77 -9.97
CA ILE A 87 29.55 2.52 -10.58
C ILE A 87 29.35 2.62 -12.09
N GLU A 88 28.84 1.57 -12.74
CA GLU A 88 28.62 1.52 -14.18
C GLU A 88 27.44 2.40 -14.62
N TYR A 89 26.38 2.51 -13.79
CA TYR A 89 25.18 3.29 -14.10
C TYR A 89 24.86 4.31 -12.99
N PRO A 90 25.59 5.44 -12.92
CA PRO A 90 25.39 6.45 -11.87
C PRO A 90 24.02 7.15 -11.95
N ASP A 91 23.36 7.15 -13.11
CA ASP A 91 22.02 7.73 -13.29
C ASP A 91 20.97 7.07 -12.38
N ILE A 92 21.16 5.79 -12.03
CA ILE A 92 20.28 5.04 -11.13
C ILE A 92 20.26 5.67 -9.73
N LEU A 93 21.36 6.30 -9.29
CA LEU A 93 21.39 7.01 -8.02
C LEU A 93 20.42 8.19 -7.99
N LEU A 94 20.24 8.88 -9.12
CA LEU A 94 19.25 9.95 -9.24
C LEU A 94 17.83 9.40 -9.19
N ASP A 95 17.55 8.28 -9.84
CA ASP A 95 16.25 7.62 -9.78
C ASP A 95 15.91 7.16 -8.34
N ILE A 96 16.88 6.56 -7.63
CA ILE A 96 16.74 6.19 -6.22
C ILE A 96 16.49 7.42 -5.35
N PHE A 97 17.18 8.51 -5.62
CA PHE A 97 17.02 9.76 -4.89
C PHE A 97 15.62 10.37 -5.10
N TYR A 98 15.16 10.47 -6.35
CA TYR A 98 13.81 10.93 -6.67
C TYR A 98 12.73 10.02 -6.09
N PHE A 99 12.94 8.70 -6.13
CA PHE A 99 12.07 7.72 -5.50
C PHE A 99 12.01 7.94 -3.98
N GLY A 100 13.15 8.18 -3.33
CA GLY A 100 13.24 8.48 -1.89
C GLY A 100 12.50 9.76 -1.51
N ILE A 101 12.72 10.87 -2.23
CA ILE A 101 12.01 12.14 -1.99
C ILE A 101 10.50 11.96 -2.18
N THR A 102 10.09 11.35 -3.29
CA THR A 102 8.67 11.14 -3.60
C THR A 102 8.01 10.26 -2.53
N SER A 103 8.72 9.22 -2.06
CA SER A 103 8.27 8.37 -0.96
C SER A 103 8.13 9.15 0.34
N ALA A 104 9.12 9.97 0.71
CA ALA A 104 9.06 10.80 1.92
C ALA A 104 7.89 11.80 1.91
N ILE A 105 7.64 12.43 0.76
CA ILE A 105 6.48 13.32 0.57
C ILE A 105 5.18 12.53 0.72
N GLY A 106 5.07 11.36 0.08
CA GLY A 106 3.91 10.49 0.18
C GLY A 106 3.62 10.03 1.61
N GLN A 107 4.66 9.61 2.35
CA GLN A 107 4.53 9.22 3.76
C GLN A 107 4.10 10.40 4.64
N THR A 108 4.67 11.59 4.41
CA THR A 108 4.28 12.81 5.14
C THR A 108 2.80 13.13 4.91
N PHE A 109 2.34 13.02 3.66
CA PHE A 109 0.92 13.22 3.33
C PHE A 109 0.01 12.20 4.01
N ILE A 110 0.41 10.93 4.07
CA ILE A 110 -0.34 9.86 4.76
C ILE A 110 -0.51 10.17 6.25
N PHE A 111 0.58 10.49 6.96
CA PHE A 111 0.52 10.81 8.39
C PHE A 111 -0.18 12.14 8.69
N TRP A 112 -0.11 13.09 7.76
CA TRP A 112 -0.87 14.34 7.84
C TRP A 112 -2.36 14.10 7.65
N ALA A 113 -2.76 13.34 6.63
CA ALA A 113 -4.14 12.96 6.36
C ALA A 113 -4.71 12.09 7.50
N LEU A 114 -3.92 11.20 8.09
CA LEU A 114 -4.28 10.43 9.28
C LEU A 114 -4.69 11.35 10.44
N ARG A 115 -3.91 12.42 10.68
CA ARG A 115 -4.17 13.35 11.79
C ARG A 115 -5.43 14.17 11.59
N ILE A 116 -5.68 14.64 10.37
CA ILE A 116 -6.82 15.53 10.07
C ILE A 116 -8.11 14.75 9.91
N PHE A 117 -8.09 13.66 9.14
CA PHE A 117 -9.30 12.94 8.72
C PHE A 117 -9.49 11.60 9.43
N GLY A 118 -8.54 11.20 10.27
CA GLY A 118 -8.55 9.91 10.95
C GLY A 118 -8.22 8.71 10.04
N PRO A 119 -8.08 7.52 10.63
CA PRO A 119 -7.65 6.31 9.91
C PRO A 119 -8.68 5.81 8.89
N LEU A 120 -9.98 6.07 9.12
CA LEU A 120 -11.04 5.60 8.22
C LEU A 120 -11.02 6.34 6.87
N SER A 121 -10.88 7.66 6.90
CA SER A 121 -10.75 8.47 5.69
C SER A 121 -9.42 8.21 4.97
N LEU A 122 -8.33 7.98 5.71
CA LEU A 122 -7.04 7.59 5.12
C LEU A 122 -7.14 6.25 4.38
N SER A 123 -7.81 5.26 4.98
CA SER A 123 -8.06 3.96 4.35
C SER A 123 -8.82 4.14 3.03
N ILE A 124 -9.84 5.01 3.00
CA ILE A 124 -10.58 5.33 1.76
C ILE A 124 -9.67 5.97 0.70
N ILE A 125 -8.89 6.99 1.06
CA ILE A 125 -8.00 7.71 0.12
C ILE A 125 -6.96 6.76 -0.48
N THR A 126 -6.31 5.94 0.36
CA THR A 126 -5.30 4.98 -0.09
C THR A 126 -5.90 3.89 -0.96
N THR A 127 -7.12 3.47 -0.67
CA THR A 127 -7.86 2.48 -1.45
C THR A 127 -8.19 3.04 -2.84
N ILE A 128 -8.76 4.24 -2.94
CA ILE A 128 -9.02 4.91 -4.23
C ILE A 128 -7.72 5.02 -5.05
N ARG A 129 -6.61 5.42 -4.42
CA ARG A 129 -5.31 5.48 -5.08
C ARG A 129 -4.88 4.12 -5.66
N LYS A 130 -4.96 3.04 -4.87
CA LYS A 130 -4.63 1.67 -5.32
C LYS A 130 -5.48 1.28 -6.52
N TYR A 131 -6.78 1.58 -6.49
CA TYR A 131 -7.70 1.29 -7.60
C TYR A 131 -7.38 2.08 -8.87
N LEU A 132 -7.10 3.38 -8.75
CA LEU A 132 -6.70 4.20 -9.89
C LEU A 132 -5.40 3.70 -10.52
N THR A 133 -4.40 3.33 -9.72
CA THR A 133 -3.15 2.77 -10.23
C THR A 133 -3.38 1.47 -11.00
N VAL A 134 -4.28 0.59 -10.54
CA VAL A 134 -4.64 -0.63 -11.28
C VAL A 134 -5.30 -0.31 -12.61
N LEU A 135 -6.25 0.62 -12.65
CA LEU A 135 -6.90 1.04 -13.92
C LEU A 135 -5.89 1.64 -14.90
N VAL A 136 -5.06 2.57 -14.42
CA VAL A 136 -4.04 3.23 -15.24
C VAL A 136 -3.05 2.19 -15.77
N SER A 137 -2.63 1.24 -14.94
CA SER A 137 -1.73 0.15 -15.36
C SER A 137 -2.34 -0.66 -16.51
N ILE A 138 -3.62 -1.05 -16.41
CA ILE A 138 -4.27 -1.85 -17.47
C ILE A 138 -4.36 -1.07 -18.80
N ILE A 139 -4.70 0.21 -18.73
CA ILE A 139 -4.81 1.07 -19.92
C ILE A 139 -3.43 1.31 -20.54
N TRP A 140 -2.41 1.59 -19.72
CA TRP A 140 -1.07 1.94 -20.19
C TRP A 140 -0.30 0.74 -20.73
N PHE A 141 -0.36 -0.42 -20.06
CA PHE A 141 0.34 -1.63 -20.48
C PHE A 141 -0.40 -2.43 -21.55
N SER A 142 -1.58 -1.97 -22.00
CA SER A 142 -2.40 -2.62 -23.04
C SER A 142 -2.54 -4.13 -22.85
N HIS A 143 -2.70 -4.58 -21.60
CA HIS A 143 -2.81 -6.00 -21.31
C HIS A 143 -4.03 -6.59 -22.03
N SER A 144 -3.80 -7.67 -22.79
CA SER A 144 -4.85 -8.41 -23.50
C SER A 144 -5.70 -9.20 -22.52
N LEU A 145 -6.59 -8.51 -21.82
CA LEU A 145 -7.55 -9.10 -20.90
C LEU A 145 -8.70 -9.72 -21.68
N SER A 146 -9.10 -10.94 -21.29
CA SER A 146 -10.29 -11.60 -21.83
C SER A 146 -11.55 -10.78 -21.54
N ASN A 147 -12.56 -10.82 -22.41
CA ASN A 147 -13.85 -10.15 -22.19
C ASN A 147 -14.49 -10.50 -20.83
N LEU A 148 -14.27 -11.72 -20.34
CA LEU A 148 -14.72 -12.14 -19.01
C LEU A 148 -13.94 -11.43 -17.87
N GLN A 149 -12.63 -11.22 -18.05
CA GLN A 149 -11.80 -10.50 -17.08
C GLN A 149 -12.19 -9.02 -17.00
N TRP A 150 -12.54 -8.41 -18.13
CA TRP A 150 -13.13 -7.07 -18.16
C TRP A 150 -14.46 -7.01 -17.41
N ALA A 151 -15.36 -7.97 -17.61
CA ALA A 151 -16.61 -8.03 -16.87
C ALA A 151 -16.40 -8.21 -15.35
N CYS A 152 -15.51 -9.13 -14.95
CA CYS A 152 -15.14 -9.33 -13.55
C CYS A 152 -14.52 -8.07 -12.93
N MET A 153 -13.66 -7.38 -13.68
CA MET A 153 -13.06 -6.11 -13.26
C MET A 153 -14.16 -5.08 -12.96
N VAL A 154 -15.09 -4.84 -13.90
CA VAL A 154 -16.16 -3.84 -13.72
C VAL A 154 -17.04 -4.17 -12.49
N ILE A 155 -17.34 -5.45 -12.26
CA ILE A 155 -18.10 -5.90 -11.08
C ILE A 155 -17.33 -5.66 -9.78
N VAL A 156 -16.03 -5.99 -9.74
CA VAL A 156 -15.19 -5.76 -8.56
C VAL A 156 -15.05 -4.27 -8.28
N PHE A 157 -14.78 -3.46 -9.31
CA PHE A 157 -14.64 -2.00 -9.19
C PHE A 157 -15.92 -1.34 -8.70
N SER A 158 -17.08 -1.70 -9.27
CA SER A 158 -18.37 -1.15 -8.84
C SER A 158 -18.71 -1.55 -7.40
N GLY A 159 -18.46 -2.81 -7.02
CA GLY A 159 -18.63 -3.28 -5.65
C GLY A 159 -17.75 -2.51 -4.66
N THR A 160 -16.47 -2.33 -4.97
CA THR A 160 -15.58 -1.59 -4.07
C THR A 160 -15.89 -0.09 -4.04
N PHE A 161 -16.29 0.52 -5.15
CA PHE A 161 -16.70 1.91 -5.15
C PHE A 161 -17.92 2.13 -4.25
N MET A 162 -18.89 1.21 -4.26
CA MET A 162 -20.00 1.23 -3.30
C MET A 162 -19.53 1.10 -1.85
N ASP A 163 -18.63 0.16 -1.54
CA ASP A 163 -18.09 -0.03 -0.18
C ASP A 163 -17.37 1.22 0.33
N ILE A 164 -16.63 1.90 -0.55
CA ILE A 164 -15.98 3.18 -0.25
C ILE A 164 -17.02 4.26 0.06
N MET A 165 -18.06 4.39 -0.77
CA MET A 165 -19.12 5.38 -0.59
C MET A 165 -19.92 5.16 0.70
N VAL A 166 -20.21 3.90 1.04
CA VAL A 166 -20.86 3.52 2.30
C VAL A 166 -19.94 3.83 3.49
N SER A 167 -18.67 3.47 3.40
CA SER A 167 -17.68 3.77 4.45
C SER A 167 -17.55 5.28 4.68
N TYR A 168 -17.52 6.08 3.62
CA TYR A 168 -17.50 7.53 3.70
C TYR A 168 -18.77 8.10 4.35
N LYS A 169 -19.96 7.58 4.01
CA LYS A 169 -21.22 8.01 4.62
C LYS A 169 -21.24 7.71 6.12
N ASN A 170 -20.72 6.55 6.53
CA ASN A 170 -20.63 6.15 7.94
C ASN A 170 -19.66 7.04 8.74
N VAL A 171 -18.57 7.52 8.13
CA VAL A 171 -17.68 8.53 8.76
C VAL A 171 -18.47 9.80 9.06
N LYS A 172 -19.17 10.34 8.05
CA LYS A 172 -19.92 11.59 8.15
C LYS A 172 -21.07 11.53 9.16
N ILE A 173 -21.70 10.36 9.30
CA ILE A 173 -22.77 10.15 10.29
C ILE A 173 -22.19 10.18 11.70
N LYS A 174 -21.08 9.48 11.97
CA LYS A 174 -20.41 9.50 13.28
C LYS A 174 -19.92 10.88 13.69
N GLU A 175 -19.40 11.67 12.74
CA GLU A 175 -19.03 13.07 13.02
C GLU A 175 -20.25 13.91 13.43
N LYS A 176 -21.41 13.71 12.79
CA LYS A 176 -22.65 14.44 13.12
C LYS A 176 -23.27 14.06 14.47
N GLU A 177 -23.09 12.82 14.93
CA GLU A 177 -23.59 12.36 16.24
C GLU A 177 -22.68 12.78 17.41
N SER A 178 -21.47 13.26 17.13
CA SER A 178 -20.51 13.76 18.13
C SER A 178 -20.58 15.27 18.41
N PHE A 179 -21.55 15.97 17.83
CA PHE A 179 -21.90 17.38 18.10
C PHE A 179 -23.29 17.47 18.70
#